data_AF-A0A1J4XQJ6-F1
#
_entry.id   AF-A0A1J4XQJ6-F1
#
_cell.length_a   1.000
_cell.length_b   1.000
_cell.length_c   1.000
_cell.angle_alpha   90.00
_cell.angle_beta   90.00
_cell.angle_gamma   90.00
#
_symmetry.space_group_name_H-M   'P 1'
#
loop_
_entity.id
_entity.type
_entity.pdbx_description
1 polymer ?
#
loop_
_entity_poly.entity_id
_entity_poly.type
_entity_poly.pdbx_seq_one_letter_code
_entity_poly.pdbx_strand_id
1 'polypeptide(L)'
;MNDIMNMTKTIISRIKMITLALLIITSSAAACTVGVVSGKATADGMPLLWKNRDSSNRDNEVLYFKGPRYEFMGVINAGDSTQVWMGLNSAGLAIMNSESRDLPGNRFDDEGRFMKYVLGNFATVKEVDNYLKSTNSQGRAVTSNFGVIDGQGGAGFFETGNHSYTYFDANTAPDGFLVRANFAETGNGDGYGYYRCDRAKELIQPIARKHQMTYRYLLQNVSRDIQAATCNPYPLATTKIDTVPTRGTVNRHRTVSVAVFHGVKSGENPYFATMWTVLGEPVAGLAVPLWVATAEPGKLMHGKKGAAMNHAIQRIEGQVYTEVADSTVISPRDIFRVTAGFQAVETGFFDLTDQALAEWRLRYDYARGMERLQNLIQTTAYNVLTYRSKAVESQ
;
A
#
# COMPACT_ATOMS: atom_id res chain seq x y z
N MET A 1 54.92 24.16 24.51
CA MET A 1 53.56 24.75 24.41
C MET A 1 52.94 24.55 23.03
N ASN A 2 53.70 24.72 21.94
CA ASN A 2 53.18 24.56 20.56
C ASN A 2 52.82 23.11 20.18
N ASP A 3 53.52 22.10 20.69
CA ASP A 3 53.24 20.69 20.33
C ASP A 3 51.94 20.14 20.95
N ILE A 4 51.64 20.51 22.20
CA ILE A 4 50.39 20.12 22.88
C ILE A 4 49.19 20.76 22.17
N MET A 5 49.34 21.98 21.65
CA MET A 5 48.31 22.73 20.95
C MET A 5 48.04 22.20 19.53
N ASN A 6 49.06 21.64 18.87
CA ASN A 6 48.89 20.94 17.59
C ASN A 6 48.24 19.57 17.78
N MET A 7 48.61 18.82 18.82
CA MET A 7 48.04 17.50 19.12
C MET A 7 46.55 17.59 19.46
N THR A 8 46.12 18.62 20.20
CA THR A 8 44.69 18.88 20.49
C THR A 8 43.90 19.25 19.24
N LYS A 9 44.45 20.04 18.32
CA LYS A 9 43.78 20.36 17.04
C LYS A 9 43.58 19.12 16.16
N THR A 10 44.56 18.22 16.11
CA THR A 10 44.46 16.97 15.34
C THR A 10 43.43 16.00 15.93
N ILE A 11 43.36 15.90 17.27
CA ILE A 11 42.37 15.06 17.96
C ILE A 11 40.95 15.63 17.77
N ILE A 12 40.76 16.95 17.91
CA ILE A 12 39.46 17.59 17.69
C ILE A 12 39.01 17.48 16.21
N SER A 13 39.93 17.59 15.26
CA SER A 13 39.65 17.37 13.83
C SER A 13 39.25 15.93 13.52
N ARG A 14 39.86 14.94 14.17
CA ARG A 14 39.52 13.52 14.02
C ARG A 14 38.19 13.18 14.70
N ILE A 15 37.91 13.76 15.86
CA ILE A 15 36.60 13.62 16.53
C ILE A 15 35.50 14.23 15.66
N LYS A 16 35.69 15.45 15.10
CA LYS A 16 34.71 16.06 14.18
C LYS A 16 34.48 15.23 12.89
N MET A 17 35.52 14.61 12.34
CA MET A 17 35.40 13.69 11.20
C MET A 17 34.63 12.41 11.57
N ILE A 18 34.85 11.86 12.77
CA ILE A 18 34.13 10.67 13.26
C ILE A 18 32.67 11.00 13.60
N THR A 19 32.38 12.19 14.15
CA THR A 19 31.00 12.65 14.41
C THR A 19 30.25 12.99 13.11
N LEU A 20 30.95 13.48 12.07
CA LEU A 20 30.35 13.73 10.75
C LEU A 20 30.12 12.43 9.97
N ALA A 21 30.97 11.41 10.15
CA ALA A 21 30.76 10.06 9.60
C ALA A 21 29.65 9.28 10.32
N LEU A 22 29.35 9.60 11.60
CA LEU A 22 28.23 9.02 12.35
C LEU A 22 26.87 9.70 12.09
N LEU A 23 26.83 10.79 11.33
CA LEU A 23 25.60 11.51 11.00
C LEU A 23 25.14 11.27 9.55
N ILE A 24 25.47 10.12 8.97
CA ILE A 24 24.69 9.59 7.86
C ILE A 24 23.42 9.00 8.48
N ILE A 25 22.47 9.88 8.81
CA ILE A 25 21.07 9.49 8.91
C ILE A 25 20.74 9.05 7.49
N THR A 26 20.79 7.75 7.23
CA THR A 26 20.17 7.20 6.03
C THR A 26 18.70 7.59 6.14
N SER A 27 18.29 8.57 5.33
CA SER A 27 16.87 8.84 5.10
C SER A 27 16.28 7.50 4.67
N SER A 28 15.56 6.86 5.58
CA SER A 28 15.05 5.53 5.31
C SER A 28 13.93 5.70 4.29
N ALA A 29 14.30 5.59 3.01
CA ALA A 29 13.42 5.81 1.89
C ALA A 29 12.21 4.86 1.98
N ALA A 30 11.02 5.39 1.64
CA ALA A 30 9.77 4.66 1.67
C ALA A 30 9.86 3.46 0.72
N ALA A 31 9.79 2.25 1.27
CA ALA A 31 10.15 1.04 0.55
C ALA A 31 8.89 0.26 0.10
N CYS A 32 8.06 0.75 -0.81
CA CYS A 32 6.75 0.14 -1.11
C CYS A 32 6.81 -1.05 -2.09
N THR A 33 6.01 -2.11 -1.89
CA THR A 33 5.78 -3.15 -2.90
C THR A 33 4.41 -2.95 -3.51
N VAL A 34 4.32 -2.97 -4.84
CA VAL A 34 3.11 -2.59 -5.55
C VAL A 34 2.85 -3.46 -6.78
N GLY A 35 1.59 -3.59 -7.17
CA GLY A 35 1.21 -4.40 -8.34
C GLY A 35 -0.05 -3.92 -9.05
N VAL A 36 -0.15 -4.25 -10.33
CA VAL A 36 -1.30 -4.03 -11.20
C VAL A 36 -1.66 -5.36 -11.85
N VAL A 37 -2.93 -5.73 -11.82
CA VAL A 37 -3.46 -6.92 -12.50
C VAL A 37 -4.55 -6.47 -13.47
N SER A 38 -4.36 -6.75 -14.76
CA SER A 38 -5.36 -6.53 -15.79
C SER A 38 -6.59 -7.41 -15.56
N GLY A 39 -7.76 -6.94 -15.98
CA GLY A 39 -8.98 -7.74 -15.98
C GLY A 39 -8.83 -9.09 -16.70
N LYS A 40 -7.90 -9.22 -17.65
CA LYS A 40 -7.66 -10.50 -18.33
C LYS A 40 -7.08 -11.59 -17.42
N ALA A 41 -6.47 -11.23 -16.30
CA ALA A 41 -5.88 -12.18 -15.34
C ALA A 41 -6.76 -12.39 -14.09
N THR A 42 -7.86 -11.65 -13.96
CA THR A 42 -8.76 -11.72 -12.81
C THR A 42 -9.97 -12.60 -13.07
N ALA A 43 -10.49 -13.19 -12.00
CA ALA A 43 -11.60 -14.14 -12.07
C ALA A 43 -12.92 -13.50 -12.57
N ASP A 44 -13.08 -12.19 -12.35
CA ASP A 44 -14.30 -11.45 -12.68
C ASP A 44 -14.14 -10.49 -13.86
N GLY A 45 -12.95 -10.37 -14.44
CA GLY A 45 -12.66 -9.46 -15.54
C GLY A 45 -12.40 -8.00 -15.13
N MET A 46 -12.38 -7.68 -13.83
CA MET A 46 -12.15 -6.32 -13.32
C MET A 46 -10.67 -6.13 -12.98
N PRO A 47 -10.07 -4.96 -13.27
CA PRO A 47 -8.66 -4.72 -12.94
C PRO A 47 -8.45 -4.60 -11.42
N LEU A 48 -7.27 -5.01 -10.95
CA LEU A 48 -6.85 -4.86 -9.56
C LEU A 48 -5.59 -4.00 -9.47
N LEU A 49 -5.54 -3.14 -8.45
CA LEU A 49 -4.37 -2.35 -8.10
C LEU A 49 -4.03 -2.63 -6.64
N TRP A 50 -2.76 -2.89 -6.32
CA TRP A 50 -2.35 -3.25 -4.97
C TRP A 50 -1.10 -2.47 -4.54
N LYS A 51 -1.09 -2.06 -3.27
CA LYS A 51 0.08 -1.45 -2.63
C LYS A 51 0.20 -1.89 -1.18
N ASN A 52 1.39 -2.36 -0.82
CA ASN A 52 1.91 -2.31 0.55
C ASN A 52 2.70 -1.00 0.70
N ARG A 53 2.17 -0.08 1.53
CA ARG A 53 2.81 1.21 1.81
C ARG A 53 3.78 1.03 2.97
N ASP A 54 5.06 1.24 2.68
CA ASP A 54 6.10 1.23 3.71
C ASP A 54 6.54 2.65 4.05
N SER A 55 6.50 3.02 5.33
CA SER A 55 6.84 4.36 5.78
C SER A 55 7.40 4.37 7.21
N SER A 56 8.02 5.48 7.61
CA SER A 56 8.28 5.78 9.03
C SER A 56 7.04 6.38 9.70
N ASN A 57 6.11 6.94 8.92
CA ASN A 57 4.88 7.48 9.46
C ASN A 57 3.86 6.36 9.69
N ARG A 58 3.80 5.91 10.94
CA ARG A 58 2.98 4.80 11.42
C ARG A 58 1.49 5.16 11.45
N ASP A 59 1.18 6.44 11.62
CA ASP A 59 -0.19 6.92 11.78
C ASP A 59 -0.79 7.29 10.43
N ASN A 60 -1.77 6.50 10.00
CA ASN A 60 -2.40 6.62 8.68
C ASN A 60 -3.92 6.76 8.82
N GLU A 61 -4.51 7.54 7.92
CA GLU A 61 -5.95 7.79 7.85
C GLU A 61 -6.44 7.65 6.42
N VAL A 62 -7.75 7.48 6.24
CA VAL A 62 -8.40 7.73 4.96
C VAL A 62 -9.23 9.00 5.08
N LEU A 63 -9.11 9.90 4.11
CA LEU A 63 -9.96 11.07 3.99
C LEU A 63 -10.74 11.05 2.67
N TYR A 64 -11.91 11.69 2.69
CA TYR A 64 -12.68 12.04 1.50
C TYR A 64 -12.36 13.47 1.07
N PHE A 65 -12.20 13.68 -0.24
CA PHE A 65 -11.87 14.96 -0.83
C PHE A 65 -12.83 15.29 -1.97
N LYS A 66 -13.17 16.57 -2.09
CA LYS A 66 -13.82 17.12 -3.28
C LYS A 66 -12.74 17.74 -4.17
N GLY A 67 -12.30 16.99 -5.19
CA GLY A 67 -11.37 17.51 -6.18
C GLY A 67 -12.03 18.48 -7.16
N PRO A 68 -11.24 19.13 -8.04
CA PRO A 68 -11.78 20.07 -9.02
C PRO A 68 -12.79 19.45 -10.01
N ARG A 69 -12.61 18.17 -10.37
CA ARG A 69 -13.48 17.44 -11.30
C ARG A 69 -14.12 16.20 -10.68
N TYR A 70 -13.38 15.52 -9.79
CA TYR A 70 -13.80 14.26 -9.20
C TYR A 70 -13.62 14.29 -7.68
N GLU A 71 -14.58 13.74 -6.95
CA GLU A 71 -14.38 13.39 -5.56
C GLU A 71 -13.59 12.10 -5.44
N PHE A 72 -12.87 11.95 -4.33
CA PHE A 72 -12.02 10.78 -4.13
C PHE A 72 -11.77 10.48 -2.66
N MET A 73 -11.41 9.23 -2.40
CA MET A 73 -10.85 8.79 -1.12
C MET A 73 -9.38 8.46 -1.28
N GLY A 74 -8.59 8.76 -0.24
CA GLY A 74 -7.16 8.51 -0.27
C GLY A 74 -6.58 8.26 1.11
N VAL A 75 -5.60 7.37 1.17
CA VAL A 75 -4.79 7.14 2.38
C VAL A 75 -3.79 8.29 2.53
N ILE A 76 -3.77 8.89 3.71
CA ILE A 76 -2.88 9.99 4.08
C ILE A 76 -2.06 9.63 5.31
N ASN A 77 -1.01 10.41 5.56
CA ASN A 77 -0.43 10.49 6.89
C ASN A 77 -1.42 11.22 7.81
N ALA A 78 -1.63 10.73 9.04
CA ALA A 78 -2.57 11.36 9.96
C ALA A 78 -2.27 12.86 10.13
N GLY A 79 -3.29 13.69 9.95
CA GLY A 79 -3.17 15.16 10.03
C GLY A 79 -2.56 15.87 8.82
N ASP A 80 -2.01 15.18 7.81
CA ASP A 80 -1.53 15.79 6.57
C ASP A 80 -2.50 15.51 5.41
N SER A 81 -3.48 16.40 5.24
CA SER A 81 -4.41 16.32 4.13
C SER A 81 -3.83 16.79 2.80
N THR A 82 -2.60 17.32 2.75
CA THR A 82 -2.03 17.92 1.53
C THR A 82 -1.54 16.88 0.53
N GLN A 83 -1.34 15.64 0.98
CA GLN A 83 -0.78 14.53 0.21
C GLN A 83 -1.64 13.28 0.32
N VAL A 84 -1.68 12.48 -0.74
CA VAL A 84 -2.35 11.16 -0.77
C VAL A 84 -1.36 10.11 -1.25
N TRP A 85 -1.25 9.00 -0.53
CA TRP A 85 -0.25 7.95 -0.81
C TRP A 85 -0.79 6.77 -1.63
N MET A 86 -2.11 6.69 -1.79
CA MET A 86 -2.87 5.81 -2.69
C MET A 86 -4.36 6.17 -2.57
N GLY A 87 -5.15 6.04 -3.63
CA GLY A 87 -6.56 6.39 -3.59
C GLY A 87 -7.37 5.99 -4.82
N LEU A 88 -8.67 6.29 -4.76
CA LEU A 88 -9.69 5.97 -5.77
C LEU A 88 -10.65 7.16 -5.89
N ASN A 89 -11.02 7.53 -7.11
CA ASN A 89 -11.97 8.62 -7.37
C ASN A 89 -13.34 8.16 -7.91
N SER A 90 -14.28 9.09 -8.00
CA SER A 90 -15.66 8.85 -8.44
C SER A 90 -15.79 8.41 -9.91
N ALA A 91 -14.73 8.55 -10.71
CA ALA A 91 -14.68 8.04 -12.08
C ALA A 91 -14.11 6.61 -12.18
N GLY A 92 -13.74 5.99 -11.05
CA GLY A 92 -13.17 4.65 -11.02
C GLY A 92 -11.66 4.63 -11.32
N LEU A 93 -11.00 5.79 -11.35
CA LEU A 93 -9.54 5.89 -11.46
C LEU A 93 -8.93 5.65 -10.07
N ALA A 94 -8.06 4.64 -9.96
CA ALA A 94 -7.23 4.43 -8.79
C ALA A 94 -5.75 4.61 -9.14
N ILE A 95 -5.00 5.19 -8.20
CA ILE A 95 -3.56 5.42 -8.35
C ILE A 95 -2.83 5.12 -7.04
N MET A 96 -1.63 4.57 -7.20
CA MET A 96 -0.66 4.36 -6.12
C MET A 96 0.76 4.55 -6.67
N ASN A 97 1.75 4.62 -5.79
CA ASN A 97 3.16 4.69 -6.19
C ASN A 97 4.06 3.73 -5.42
N SER A 98 5.21 3.44 -6.01
CA SER A 98 6.45 3.04 -5.31
C SER A 98 7.56 3.99 -5.73
N GLU A 99 8.38 4.42 -4.76
CA GLU A 99 9.49 5.33 -5.03
C GLU A 99 10.61 4.61 -5.79
N SER A 100 11.20 5.27 -6.79
CA SER A 100 12.25 4.68 -7.62
C SER A 100 13.37 5.70 -7.85
N ARG A 101 14.42 5.64 -7.02
CA ARG A 101 15.53 6.61 -7.05
C ARG A 101 16.56 6.34 -8.16
N ASP A 102 16.39 5.25 -8.89
CA ASP A 102 17.16 4.82 -10.07
C ASP A 102 16.63 5.37 -11.39
N LEU A 103 15.51 6.11 -11.35
CA LEU A 103 14.99 6.86 -12.50
C LEU A 103 15.73 8.21 -12.67
N PRO A 104 15.82 8.75 -13.90
CA PRO A 104 16.53 9.99 -14.16
C PRO A 104 15.86 11.19 -13.45
N GLY A 105 16.64 11.90 -12.65
CA GLY A 105 16.19 13.09 -11.93
C GLY A 105 16.93 13.31 -10.62
N ASN A 106 16.72 14.49 -10.03
CA ASN A 106 17.25 14.86 -8.70
C ASN A 106 16.24 15.65 -7.85
N ARG A 107 15.00 15.81 -8.34
CA ARG A 107 13.89 16.44 -7.63
C ARG A 107 12.90 15.36 -7.20
N PHE A 108 12.46 15.41 -5.95
CA PHE A 108 11.76 14.32 -5.29
C PHE A 108 10.66 14.83 -4.35
N ASP A 109 9.93 13.89 -3.74
CA ASP A 109 9.04 14.08 -2.59
C ASP A 109 7.68 14.75 -2.90
N ASP A 110 7.36 15.01 -4.18
CA ASP A 110 6.02 15.48 -4.59
C ASP A 110 5.06 14.33 -4.97
N GLU A 111 5.41 13.06 -4.76
CA GLU A 111 4.59 11.90 -5.16
C GLU A 111 3.17 11.97 -4.58
N GLY A 112 3.06 12.35 -3.30
CA GLY A 112 1.77 12.46 -2.62
C GLY A 112 0.89 13.58 -3.18
N ARG A 113 1.51 14.69 -3.60
CA ARG A 113 0.82 15.82 -4.23
C ARG A 113 0.41 15.49 -5.66
N PHE A 114 1.29 14.79 -6.40
CA PHE A 114 1.03 14.30 -7.74
C PHE A 114 -0.20 13.38 -7.76
N MET A 115 -0.23 12.36 -6.90
CA MET A 115 -1.37 11.43 -6.82
C MET A 115 -2.66 12.15 -6.42
N LYS A 116 -2.60 13.09 -5.47
CA LYS A 116 -3.77 13.90 -5.10
C LYS A 116 -4.28 14.74 -6.27
N TYR A 117 -3.38 15.35 -7.05
CA TYR A 117 -3.74 16.10 -8.25
C TYR A 117 -4.41 15.19 -9.29
N VAL A 118 -3.84 14.01 -9.55
CA VAL A 118 -4.40 13.02 -10.48
C VAL A 118 -5.81 12.62 -10.08
N LEU A 119 -6.01 12.21 -8.82
CA LEU A 119 -7.30 11.76 -8.30
C LEU A 119 -8.39 12.83 -8.42
N GLY A 120 -8.05 14.10 -8.21
CA GLY A 120 -9.01 15.20 -8.30
C GLY A 120 -9.35 15.68 -9.72
N ASN A 121 -8.52 15.37 -10.72
CA ASN A 121 -8.61 15.98 -12.05
C ASN A 121 -8.82 15.01 -13.22
N PHE A 122 -8.51 13.73 -13.08
CA PHE A 122 -8.52 12.77 -14.20
C PHE A 122 -9.42 11.57 -13.92
N ALA A 123 -9.98 10.98 -14.98
CA ALA A 123 -10.83 9.79 -14.93
C ALA A 123 -10.18 8.55 -15.55
N THR A 124 -9.15 8.73 -16.39
CA THR A 124 -8.58 7.63 -17.19
C THR A 124 -7.05 7.61 -17.15
N VAL A 125 -6.47 6.42 -17.35
CA VAL A 125 -5.04 6.21 -17.57
C VAL A 125 -4.54 7.09 -18.71
N LYS A 126 -5.34 7.28 -19.77
CA LYS A 126 -5.01 8.17 -20.90
C LYS A 126 -4.89 9.63 -20.50
N GLU A 127 -5.75 10.13 -19.60
CA GLU A 127 -5.61 11.50 -19.08
C GLU A 127 -4.34 11.64 -18.21
N VAL A 128 -3.97 10.61 -17.43
CA VAL A 128 -2.71 10.58 -16.67
C VAL A 128 -1.50 10.61 -17.60
N ASP A 129 -1.51 9.80 -18.66
CA ASP A 129 -0.48 9.78 -19.71
C ASP A 129 -0.29 11.17 -20.34
N ASN A 130 -1.38 11.81 -20.76
CA ASN A 130 -1.35 13.16 -21.33
C ASN A 130 -0.78 14.21 -20.35
N TYR A 131 -1.08 14.09 -19.05
CA TYR A 131 -0.54 14.97 -18.02
C TYR A 131 0.96 14.77 -17.79
N LEU A 132 1.43 13.53 -17.77
CA LEU A 132 2.86 13.24 -17.69
C LEU A 132 3.61 13.77 -18.92
N LYS A 133 3.03 13.61 -20.11
CA LYS A 133 3.58 14.17 -21.35
C LYS A 133 3.69 15.69 -21.31
N SER A 134 2.64 16.38 -20.88
CA SER A 134 2.62 17.85 -20.85
C SER A 134 3.59 18.44 -19.84
N THR A 135 3.92 17.70 -18.78
CA THR A 135 4.84 18.15 -17.72
C THR A 135 6.31 17.84 -18.00
N ASN A 136 6.65 17.10 -19.07
CA ASN A 136 8.05 16.74 -19.38
C ASN A 136 8.96 17.98 -19.58
N SER A 137 8.44 19.05 -20.17
CA SER A 137 9.22 20.27 -20.43
C SER A 137 9.58 21.04 -19.15
N GLN A 138 8.59 21.29 -18.28
CA GLN A 138 8.78 22.00 -17.02
C GLN A 138 9.41 21.12 -15.92
N GLY A 139 9.24 19.82 -16.07
CA GLY A 139 9.67 18.82 -15.11
C GLY A 139 8.73 18.71 -13.90
N ARG A 140 8.94 17.63 -13.16
CA ARG A 140 8.23 17.26 -11.93
C ARG A 140 9.24 16.96 -10.84
N ALA A 141 8.86 17.11 -9.58
CA ALA A 141 9.68 16.68 -8.44
C ALA A 141 9.32 15.27 -7.99
N VAL A 142 9.32 14.32 -8.93
CA VAL A 142 9.02 12.90 -8.64
C VAL A 142 10.01 11.99 -9.35
N THR A 143 10.35 10.89 -8.69
CA THR A 143 10.99 9.72 -9.31
C THR A 143 10.33 8.46 -8.74
N SER A 144 9.36 7.92 -9.48
CA SER A 144 8.47 6.87 -8.95
C SER A 144 7.83 6.03 -10.04
N ASN A 145 7.50 4.79 -9.69
CA ASN A 145 6.56 3.98 -10.45
C ASN A 145 5.14 4.28 -9.97
N PHE A 146 4.31 4.87 -10.83
CA PHE A 146 2.88 5.10 -10.54
C PHE A 146 2.04 4.02 -11.18
N GLY A 147 1.42 3.17 -10.37
CA GLY A 147 0.46 2.19 -10.87
C GLY A 147 -0.94 2.79 -10.93
N VAL A 148 -1.65 2.53 -12.02
CA VAL A 148 -2.96 3.13 -12.30
C VAL A 148 -3.89 2.09 -12.88
N ILE A 149 -5.14 2.08 -12.41
CA ILE A 149 -6.27 1.41 -13.08
C ILE A 149 -7.41 2.40 -13.28
N ASP A 150 -8.28 2.20 -14.27
CA ASP A 150 -9.47 3.02 -14.48
C ASP A 150 -10.73 2.22 -14.81
N GLY A 151 -11.88 2.91 -14.76
CA GLY A 151 -13.19 2.33 -15.07
C GLY A 151 -13.44 2.02 -16.56
N GLN A 152 -12.48 2.29 -17.44
CA GLN A 152 -12.52 1.96 -18.87
C GLN A 152 -11.64 0.73 -19.21
N GLY A 153 -11.02 0.11 -18.20
CA GLY A 153 -10.16 -1.06 -18.38
C GLY A 153 -8.68 -0.74 -18.58
N GLY A 154 -8.28 0.53 -18.46
CA GLY A 154 -6.87 0.91 -18.38
C GLY A 154 -6.23 0.29 -17.14
N ALA A 155 -5.05 -0.31 -17.28
CA ALA A 155 -4.31 -0.92 -16.18
C ALA A 155 -2.81 -0.94 -16.51
N GLY A 156 -1.97 -0.21 -15.77
CA GLY A 156 -0.53 -0.23 -16.00
C GLY A 156 0.31 0.58 -15.03
N PHE A 157 1.60 0.70 -15.33
CA PHE A 157 2.56 1.53 -14.59
C PHE A 157 3.14 2.63 -15.46
N PHE A 158 3.28 3.83 -14.88
CA PHE A 158 4.14 4.89 -15.39
C PHE A 158 5.42 4.93 -14.56
N GLU A 159 6.54 4.52 -15.14
CA GLU A 159 7.87 4.75 -14.55
C GLU A 159 8.28 6.18 -14.87
N THR A 160 8.21 7.06 -13.88
CA THR A 160 8.23 8.52 -14.08
C THR A 160 9.47 9.13 -13.45
N GLY A 161 10.35 9.69 -14.28
CA GLY A 161 11.43 10.56 -13.85
C GLY A 161 11.03 12.04 -13.90
N ASN A 162 11.98 12.92 -13.60
CA ASN A 162 11.71 14.36 -13.51
C ASN A 162 11.20 14.95 -14.84
N HIS A 163 11.74 14.51 -15.98
CA HIS A 163 11.44 15.07 -17.31
C HIS A 163 11.05 14.01 -18.37
N SER A 164 10.95 12.75 -17.97
CA SER A 164 10.59 11.63 -18.84
C SER A 164 9.69 10.65 -18.10
N TYR A 165 9.03 9.78 -18.84
CA TYR A 165 8.33 8.63 -18.28
C TYR A 165 8.19 7.53 -19.35
N THR A 166 7.98 6.30 -18.90
CA THR A 166 7.66 5.14 -19.74
C THR A 166 6.40 4.46 -19.21
N TYR A 167 5.45 4.15 -20.10
CA TYR A 167 4.22 3.44 -19.74
C TYR A 167 4.33 1.94 -20.03
N PHE A 168 3.94 1.12 -19.08
CA PHE A 168 3.85 -0.34 -19.17
C PHE A 168 2.40 -0.76 -18.99
N ASP A 169 1.79 -1.29 -20.05
CA ASP A 169 0.40 -1.73 -20.05
C ASP A 169 0.26 -3.18 -19.58
N ALA A 170 -0.41 -3.40 -18.44
CA ALA A 170 -0.67 -4.74 -17.90
C ALA A 170 -1.60 -5.56 -18.81
N ASN A 171 -2.40 -4.92 -19.66
CA ASN A 171 -3.22 -5.62 -20.67
C ASN A 171 -2.36 -6.28 -21.75
N THR A 172 -1.14 -5.79 -21.98
CA THR A 172 -0.18 -6.37 -22.95
C THR A 172 0.81 -7.34 -22.32
N ALA A 173 0.98 -7.32 -20.99
CA ALA A 173 1.87 -8.24 -20.26
C ALA A 173 1.42 -9.71 -20.45
N PRO A 174 2.32 -10.69 -20.67
CA PRO A 174 1.95 -12.07 -20.99
C PRO A 174 0.95 -12.71 -20.01
N ASP A 175 1.25 -12.63 -18.72
CA ASP A 175 0.40 -13.17 -17.64
C ASP A 175 -0.60 -12.14 -17.10
N GLY A 176 -0.71 -10.96 -17.72
CA GLY A 176 -1.69 -9.92 -17.37
C GLY A 176 -1.47 -9.20 -16.06
N PHE A 177 -0.24 -9.15 -15.55
CA PHE A 177 0.09 -8.41 -14.34
C PHE A 177 1.47 -7.77 -14.43
N LEU A 178 1.69 -6.75 -13.60
CA LEU A 178 2.96 -6.05 -13.42
C LEU A 178 3.20 -5.88 -11.91
N VAL A 179 4.46 -5.96 -11.47
CA VAL A 179 4.87 -5.74 -10.08
C VAL A 179 6.08 -4.81 -10.06
N ARG A 180 6.14 -3.92 -9.07
CA ARG A 180 7.30 -3.08 -8.75
C ARG A 180 7.60 -3.10 -7.26
N ALA A 181 8.87 -2.87 -6.94
CA ALA A 181 9.32 -2.45 -5.62
C ALA A 181 9.93 -1.06 -5.74
N ASN A 182 11.11 -0.80 -5.19
CA ASN A 182 11.75 0.52 -5.25
C ASN A 182 12.84 0.62 -6.30
N PHE A 183 12.51 0.11 -7.48
CA PHE A 183 13.33 0.17 -8.67
C PHE A 183 12.40 0.25 -9.88
N ALA A 184 12.95 0.73 -11.00
CA ALA A 184 12.26 0.84 -12.27
C ALA A 184 12.89 -0.14 -13.25
N GLU A 185 12.09 -0.76 -14.11
CA GLU A 185 12.63 -1.61 -15.20
C GLU A 185 13.41 -0.75 -16.20
N THR A 186 13.11 0.54 -16.29
CA THR A 186 13.86 1.56 -17.07
C THR A 186 14.92 2.30 -16.26
N GLY A 187 15.13 1.91 -14.99
CA GLY A 187 16.10 2.55 -14.09
C GLY A 187 17.55 2.19 -14.42
N ASN A 188 18.49 2.87 -13.78
CA ASN A 188 19.93 2.61 -13.93
C ASN A 188 20.44 1.40 -13.12
N GLY A 189 19.57 0.74 -12.34
CA GLY A 189 19.89 -0.42 -11.50
C GLY A 189 20.19 -0.11 -10.03
N ASP A 190 20.30 1.16 -9.63
CA ASP A 190 20.58 1.57 -8.24
C ASP A 190 19.38 1.46 -7.30
N GLY A 191 18.24 0.96 -7.81
CA GLY A 191 17.03 0.73 -7.04
C GLY A 191 17.17 -0.44 -6.07
N TYR A 192 16.15 -0.66 -5.24
CA TYR A 192 16.17 -1.72 -4.23
C TYR A 192 14.81 -2.44 -4.08
N GLY A 193 14.83 -3.55 -3.35
CA GLY A 193 13.64 -4.38 -3.14
C GLY A 193 13.40 -5.43 -4.23
N TYR A 194 14.45 -5.85 -4.95
CA TYR A 194 14.37 -6.92 -5.95
C TYR A 194 13.75 -8.21 -5.39
N TYR A 195 14.26 -8.72 -4.26
CA TYR A 195 13.75 -9.97 -3.66
C TYR A 195 12.23 -9.95 -3.40
N ARG A 196 11.68 -8.86 -2.86
CA ARG A 196 10.24 -8.75 -2.58
C ARG A 196 9.40 -8.52 -3.83
N CYS A 197 9.97 -7.88 -4.87
CA CYS A 197 9.34 -7.85 -6.19
C CYS A 197 9.24 -9.26 -6.77
N ASP A 198 10.33 -10.02 -6.73
CA ASP A 198 10.38 -11.40 -7.22
C ASP A 198 9.46 -12.33 -6.42
N ARG A 199 9.43 -12.18 -5.09
CA ARG A 199 8.53 -12.91 -4.21
C ARG A 199 7.06 -12.61 -4.52
N ALA A 200 6.70 -11.35 -4.73
CA ALA A 200 5.35 -10.98 -5.13
C ALA A 200 4.99 -11.55 -6.53
N LYS A 201 5.93 -11.54 -7.49
CA LYS A 201 5.75 -12.18 -8.80
C LYS A 201 5.54 -13.70 -8.65
N GLU A 202 6.31 -14.37 -7.79
CA GLU A 202 6.20 -15.82 -7.50
C GLU A 202 4.81 -16.18 -6.95
N LEU A 203 4.25 -15.36 -6.07
CA LEU A 203 2.91 -15.57 -5.51
C LEU A 203 1.80 -15.31 -6.55
N ILE A 204 1.94 -14.24 -7.35
CA ILE A 204 0.89 -13.80 -8.29
C ILE A 204 0.84 -14.67 -9.55
N GLN A 205 1.99 -15.00 -10.13
CA GLN A 205 2.08 -15.59 -11.47
C GLN A 205 1.28 -16.90 -11.64
N PRO A 206 1.33 -17.88 -10.72
CA PRO A 206 0.59 -19.14 -10.88
C PRO A 206 -0.93 -18.95 -10.89
N ILE A 207 -1.43 -17.91 -10.20
CA ILE A 207 -2.86 -17.60 -10.11
C ILE A 207 -3.30 -16.74 -11.30
N ALA A 208 -2.49 -15.78 -11.71
CA ALA A 208 -2.71 -14.94 -12.89
C ALA A 208 -2.78 -15.76 -14.19
N ARG A 209 -1.90 -16.75 -14.37
CA ARG A 209 -1.92 -17.69 -15.51
C ARG A 209 -3.19 -18.52 -15.62
N LYS A 210 -3.92 -18.67 -14.52
CA LYS A 210 -5.20 -19.39 -14.48
C LYS A 210 -6.40 -18.46 -14.62
N HIS A 211 -6.19 -17.16 -14.80
CA HIS A 211 -7.23 -16.13 -14.82
C HIS A 211 -8.06 -16.13 -13.52
N GLN A 212 -7.40 -16.38 -12.38
CA GLN A 212 -8.04 -16.58 -11.07
C GLN A 212 -7.65 -15.51 -10.04
N MET A 213 -7.01 -14.41 -10.46
CA MET A 213 -6.65 -13.35 -9.53
C MET A 213 -7.91 -12.71 -8.92
N THR A 214 -7.88 -12.48 -7.62
CA THR A 214 -8.95 -11.83 -6.87
C THR A 214 -8.34 -10.83 -5.88
N TYR A 215 -9.10 -9.80 -5.52
CA TYR A 215 -8.71 -8.88 -4.44
C TYR A 215 -8.49 -9.65 -3.12
N ARG A 216 -9.28 -10.72 -2.89
CA ARG A 216 -9.18 -11.62 -1.74
C ARG A 216 -7.80 -12.28 -1.66
N TYR A 217 -7.31 -12.80 -2.80
CA TYR A 217 -5.99 -13.44 -2.86
C TYR A 217 -4.87 -12.43 -2.56
N LEU A 218 -4.94 -11.23 -3.14
CA LEU A 218 -3.96 -10.16 -2.89
C LEU A 218 -3.92 -9.77 -1.42
N LEU A 219 -5.08 -9.58 -0.78
CA LEU A 219 -5.16 -9.27 0.65
C LEU A 219 -4.66 -10.45 1.50
N GLN A 220 -5.24 -11.64 1.38
CA GLN A 220 -4.98 -12.74 2.32
C GLN A 220 -3.61 -13.41 2.15
N ASN A 221 -3.04 -13.40 0.94
CA ASN A 221 -1.81 -14.15 0.64
C ASN A 221 -0.65 -13.21 0.31
N VAL A 222 -0.81 -12.33 -0.67
CA VAL A 222 0.31 -11.53 -1.19
C VAL A 222 0.72 -10.43 -0.20
N SER A 223 -0.24 -9.61 0.24
CA SER A 223 0.03 -8.46 1.10
C SER A 223 0.57 -8.84 2.48
N ARG A 224 0.30 -10.07 2.92
CA ARG A 224 0.67 -10.61 4.24
C ARG A 224 1.92 -11.48 4.20
N ASP A 225 2.52 -11.68 3.02
CA ASP A 225 3.67 -12.59 2.88
C ASP A 225 4.90 -12.07 3.62
N ILE A 226 5.33 -12.84 4.62
CA ILE A 226 6.52 -12.58 5.42
C ILE A 226 7.68 -13.50 5.04
N GLN A 227 7.64 -14.20 3.90
CA GLN A 227 8.74 -15.11 3.55
C GLN A 227 10.01 -14.33 3.24
N ALA A 228 11.07 -14.58 4.01
CA ALA A 228 12.38 -13.97 3.84
C ALA A 228 13.25 -14.81 2.91
N ALA A 229 14.25 -14.19 2.29
CA ALA A 229 15.18 -14.89 1.40
C ALA A 229 15.93 -16.05 2.10
N THR A 230 16.06 -15.95 3.43
CA THR A 230 16.77 -16.91 4.27
C THR A 230 15.88 -18.00 4.86
N CYS A 231 14.55 -17.82 4.86
CA CYS A 231 13.65 -18.79 5.49
C CYS A 231 12.20 -18.68 5.02
N ASN A 232 11.51 -19.82 4.96
CA ASN A 232 10.09 -19.90 4.69
C ASN A 232 9.31 -20.24 5.97
N PRO A 233 8.55 -19.30 6.56
CA PRO A 233 7.82 -19.51 7.80
C PRO A 233 6.51 -20.28 7.62
N TYR A 234 6.10 -20.60 6.39
CA TYR A 234 4.81 -21.22 6.13
C TYR A 234 4.87 -22.76 6.15
N PRO A 235 3.79 -23.44 6.59
CA PRO A 235 2.61 -22.86 7.23
C PRO A 235 2.90 -22.40 8.67
N LEU A 236 2.36 -21.23 9.06
CA LEU A 236 2.65 -20.60 10.35
C LEU A 236 2.30 -21.50 11.56
N ALA A 237 1.23 -22.29 11.44
CA ALA A 237 0.73 -23.14 12.52
C ALA A 237 1.71 -24.24 12.98
N THR A 238 2.58 -24.72 12.08
CA THR A 238 3.49 -25.85 12.35
C THR A 238 4.95 -25.47 12.14
N THR A 239 5.24 -24.19 11.98
CA THR A 239 6.60 -23.73 11.70
C THR A 239 7.51 -23.91 12.89
N LYS A 240 8.76 -24.32 12.62
CA LYS A 240 9.85 -24.40 13.61
C LYS A 240 10.73 -23.15 13.59
N ILE A 241 10.39 -22.16 12.78
CA ILE A 241 11.12 -20.90 12.69
C ILE A 241 10.59 -19.98 13.79
N ASP A 242 11.46 -19.64 14.75
CA ASP A 242 11.08 -18.78 15.87
C ASP A 242 10.90 -17.32 15.44
N THR A 243 11.75 -16.82 14.54
CA THR A 243 11.70 -15.44 14.07
C THR A 243 12.02 -15.33 12.58
N VAL A 244 11.46 -14.32 11.94
CA VAL A 244 11.68 -14.01 10.52
C VAL A 244 12.12 -12.55 10.36
N PRO A 245 13.26 -12.27 9.70
CA PRO A 245 13.66 -10.91 9.40
C PRO A 245 12.79 -10.31 8.29
N THR A 246 12.05 -9.25 8.61
CA THR A 246 11.07 -8.65 7.69
C THR A 246 11.61 -7.44 6.92
N ARG A 247 12.93 -7.19 6.94
CA ARG A 247 13.54 -6.09 6.17
C ARG A 247 13.45 -6.29 4.66
N GLY A 248 13.39 -7.53 4.18
CA GLY A 248 13.36 -7.84 2.75
C GLY A 248 12.00 -8.36 2.26
N THR A 249 11.05 -8.65 3.14
CA THR A 249 9.80 -9.37 2.84
C THR A 249 8.78 -8.48 2.12
N VAL A 250 7.67 -9.06 1.62
CA VAL A 250 6.59 -8.25 1.02
C VAL A 250 5.86 -7.47 2.10
N ASN A 251 5.44 -8.14 3.17
CA ASN A 251 5.01 -7.51 4.41
C ASN A 251 6.20 -7.29 5.35
N ARG A 252 6.51 -6.03 5.67
CA ARG A 252 7.69 -5.61 6.43
C ARG A 252 7.29 -4.97 7.75
N HIS A 253 8.24 -4.87 8.70
CA HIS A 253 8.13 -4.10 9.97
C HIS A 253 7.76 -2.61 9.81
N ARG A 254 7.64 -2.14 8.57
CA ARG A 254 7.29 -0.77 8.22
C ARG A 254 6.15 -0.69 7.24
N THR A 255 5.46 -1.79 6.94
CA THR A 255 4.18 -1.71 6.24
C THR A 255 3.19 -1.03 7.17
N VAL A 256 2.81 0.20 6.84
CA VAL A 256 1.92 1.02 7.69
C VAL A 256 0.49 1.10 7.15
N SER A 257 0.29 0.68 5.91
CA SER A 257 -1.03 0.47 5.33
C SER A 257 -0.96 -0.40 4.07
N VAL A 258 -2.08 -1.04 3.75
CA VAL A 258 -2.29 -1.75 2.50
C VAL A 258 -3.58 -1.25 1.85
N ALA A 259 -3.55 -1.08 0.54
CA ALA A 259 -4.77 -0.94 -0.24
C ALA A 259 -4.79 -1.94 -1.40
N VAL A 260 -5.95 -2.55 -1.63
CA VAL A 260 -6.30 -3.25 -2.87
C VAL A 260 -7.52 -2.58 -3.47
N PHE A 261 -7.36 -2.01 -4.66
CA PHE A 261 -8.46 -1.42 -5.42
C PHE A 261 -9.00 -2.47 -6.37
N HIS A 262 -10.28 -2.75 -6.20
CA HIS A 262 -11.05 -3.59 -7.11
C HIS A 262 -11.82 -2.67 -8.06
N GLY A 263 -11.38 -2.61 -9.31
CA GLY A 263 -11.98 -1.78 -10.34
C GLY A 263 -13.37 -2.28 -10.76
N VAL A 264 -13.87 -1.70 -11.85
CA VAL A 264 -15.13 -2.10 -12.47
C VAL A 264 -14.90 -2.49 -13.92
N LYS A 265 -15.88 -3.15 -14.55
CA LYS A 265 -15.84 -3.38 -15.99
C LYS A 265 -16.13 -2.09 -16.75
N SER A 266 -15.61 -1.98 -17.97
CA SER A 266 -15.96 -0.88 -18.87
C SER A 266 -17.48 -0.80 -19.06
N GLY A 267 -18.06 0.38 -18.81
CA GLY A 267 -19.50 0.62 -18.89
C GLY A 267 -20.29 0.34 -17.60
N GLU A 268 -19.67 -0.23 -16.57
CA GLU A 268 -20.29 -0.30 -15.24
C GLU A 268 -20.22 1.06 -14.53
N ASN A 269 -21.09 1.24 -13.53
CA ASN A 269 -21.06 2.42 -12.68
C ASN A 269 -19.74 2.46 -11.87
N PRO A 270 -18.89 3.49 -12.04
CA PRO A 270 -17.58 3.58 -11.39
C PRO A 270 -17.65 3.67 -9.86
N TYR A 271 -18.79 4.06 -9.29
CA TYR A 271 -18.99 4.07 -7.84
C TYR A 271 -18.96 2.67 -7.21
N PHE A 272 -19.05 1.60 -8.01
CA PHE A 272 -18.86 0.22 -7.53
C PHE A 272 -17.39 -0.19 -7.38
N ALA A 273 -16.45 0.63 -7.86
CA ALA A 273 -15.03 0.41 -7.58
C ALA A 273 -14.82 0.47 -6.06
N THR A 274 -14.12 -0.53 -5.54
CA THR A 274 -13.98 -0.74 -4.09
C THR A 274 -12.53 -0.57 -3.68
N MET A 275 -12.28 0.27 -2.67
CA MET A 275 -10.97 0.43 -2.05
C MET A 275 -10.91 -0.39 -0.76
N TRP A 276 -10.38 -1.61 -0.83
CA TRP A 276 -10.10 -2.42 0.35
C TRP A 276 -8.86 -1.89 1.07
N THR A 277 -9.00 -1.54 2.34
CA THR A 277 -7.93 -0.89 3.11
C THR A 277 -7.63 -1.62 4.41
N VAL A 278 -6.34 -1.82 4.69
CA VAL A 278 -5.81 -2.10 6.02
C VAL A 278 -5.01 -0.88 6.45
N LEU A 279 -5.46 -0.14 7.46
CA LEU A 279 -4.70 0.99 8.02
C LEU A 279 -3.70 0.48 9.05
N GLY A 280 -2.69 -0.28 8.62
CA GLY A 280 -1.65 -0.82 9.49
C GLY A 280 -0.95 -2.00 8.82
N GLU A 281 -0.15 -2.74 9.59
CA GLU A 281 0.51 -3.93 9.05
C GLU A 281 -0.52 -5.02 8.73
N PRO A 282 -0.53 -5.59 7.51
CA PRO A 282 -1.57 -6.50 7.05
C PRO A 282 -1.60 -7.82 7.82
N VAL A 283 -0.48 -8.31 8.35
CA VAL A 283 -0.51 -9.51 9.21
C VAL A 283 -1.28 -9.27 10.51
N ALA A 284 -1.35 -8.02 11.00
CA ALA A 284 -2.00 -7.64 12.24
C ALA A 284 -3.41 -7.05 12.04
N GLY A 285 -3.87 -6.90 10.79
CA GLY A 285 -5.06 -6.13 10.45
C GLY A 285 -6.09 -6.89 9.62
N LEU A 286 -7.30 -6.34 9.60
CA LEU A 286 -8.42 -6.77 8.78
C LEU A 286 -8.71 -5.70 7.72
N ALA A 287 -8.92 -6.13 6.47
CA ALA A 287 -9.30 -5.23 5.39
C ALA A 287 -10.77 -4.82 5.52
N VAL A 288 -11.03 -3.53 5.29
CA VAL A 288 -12.39 -2.97 5.26
C VAL A 288 -12.64 -2.32 3.89
N PRO A 289 -13.85 -2.42 3.31
CA PRO A 289 -14.16 -1.81 2.03
C PRO A 289 -14.50 -0.33 2.22
N LEU A 290 -14.15 0.48 1.24
CA LEU A 290 -14.48 1.90 1.15
C LEU A 290 -14.99 2.22 -0.25
N TRP A 291 -16.03 3.04 -0.33
CA TRP A 291 -16.61 3.50 -1.59
C TRP A 291 -16.70 5.01 -1.63
N VAL A 292 -16.27 5.63 -2.72
CA VAL A 292 -16.35 7.09 -2.91
C VAL A 292 -17.81 7.57 -2.81
N ALA A 293 -18.78 6.73 -3.18
CA ALA A 293 -20.21 7.03 -3.15
C ALA A 293 -20.77 7.36 -1.75
N THR A 294 -20.10 6.93 -0.67
CA THR A 294 -20.56 7.20 0.71
C THR A 294 -20.23 8.62 1.14
N ALA A 295 -19.38 9.35 0.40
CA ALA A 295 -18.90 10.70 0.70
C ALA A 295 -18.16 10.86 2.05
N GLU A 296 -17.97 9.78 2.81
CA GLU A 296 -17.14 9.74 4.00
C GLU A 296 -16.49 8.36 4.19
N PRO A 297 -15.25 8.29 4.69
CA PRO A 297 -14.56 7.02 4.88
C PRO A 297 -15.03 6.24 6.14
N GLY A 298 -15.94 6.81 6.93
CA GLY A 298 -16.38 6.27 8.22
C GLY A 298 -15.48 6.70 9.40
N LYS A 299 -16.10 6.89 10.57
CA LYS A 299 -15.47 7.51 11.76
C LYS A 299 -14.27 6.74 12.33
N LEU A 300 -14.11 5.46 12.00
CA LEU A 300 -12.99 4.64 12.48
C LEU A 300 -11.73 4.82 11.63
N MET A 301 -11.86 5.42 10.44
CA MET A 301 -10.80 5.54 9.44
C MET A 301 -10.04 6.87 9.49
N HIS A 302 -10.44 7.80 10.36
CA HIS A 302 -9.79 9.09 10.58
C HIS A 302 -10.09 9.64 11.98
N GLY A 303 -9.33 10.62 12.46
CA GLY A 303 -9.58 11.28 13.74
C GLY A 303 -8.55 12.34 14.13
N LYS A 304 -8.88 13.21 15.09
CA LYS A 304 -7.94 14.26 15.56
C LYS A 304 -6.62 13.73 16.14
N LYS A 305 -6.62 12.47 16.59
CA LYS A 305 -5.46 11.78 17.14
C LYS A 305 -4.97 10.66 16.23
N GLY A 306 -5.38 10.62 14.97
CA GLY A 306 -5.25 9.45 14.10
C GLY A 306 -6.50 8.57 14.09
N ALA A 307 -6.54 7.65 13.12
CA ALA A 307 -7.64 6.70 12.94
C ALA A 307 -7.69 5.66 14.06
N ALA A 308 -8.86 5.46 14.68
CA ALA A 308 -9.04 4.45 15.73
C ALA A 308 -8.74 3.03 15.20
N MET A 309 -9.09 2.75 13.94
CA MET A 309 -8.75 1.49 13.26
C MET A 309 -7.24 1.27 13.20
N ASN A 310 -6.47 2.31 12.87
CA ASN A 310 -5.02 2.21 12.75
C ASN A 310 -4.35 1.86 14.07
N HIS A 311 -4.73 2.54 15.15
CA HIS A 311 -4.23 2.21 16.48
C HIS A 311 -4.64 0.82 16.96
N ALA A 312 -5.82 0.32 16.57
CA ALA A 312 -6.24 -1.04 16.91
C ALA A 312 -5.35 -2.09 16.24
N ILE A 313 -4.96 -1.87 14.99
CA ILE A 313 -4.04 -2.75 14.26
C ILE A 313 -2.63 -2.67 14.86
N GLN A 314 -2.12 -1.46 15.15
CA GLN A 314 -0.80 -1.27 15.77
C GLN A 314 -0.67 -1.98 17.13
N ARG A 315 -1.75 -2.08 17.92
CA ARG A 315 -1.75 -2.85 19.18
C ARG A 315 -1.53 -4.35 18.95
N ILE A 316 -2.15 -4.91 17.92
CA ILE A 316 -1.92 -6.31 17.52
C ILE A 316 -0.51 -6.48 16.96
N GLU A 317 -0.04 -5.53 16.15
CA GLU A 317 1.31 -5.52 15.58
C GLU A 317 2.38 -5.58 16.68
N GLY A 318 2.22 -4.81 17.76
CA GLY A 318 3.12 -4.82 18.91
C GLY A 318 3.24 -6.17 19.64
N GLN A 319 2.33 -7.12 19.38
CA GLN A 319 2.34 -8.45 19.99
C GLN A 319 3.03 -9.52 19.12
N VAL A 320 3.34 -9.20 17.86
CA VAL A 320 3.92 -10.17 16.91
C VAL A 320 5.38 -9.89 16.59
N TYR A 321 5.88 -8.69 16.89
CA TYR A 321 7.29 -8.35 16.85
C TYR A 321 7.96 -8.66 18.19
N THR A 322 9.23 -9.07 18.16
CA THR A 322 9.99 -9.31 19.40
C THR A 322 10.18 -8.01 20.19
N GLU A 323 10.28 -8.09 21.51
CA GLU A 323 10.21 -6.96 22.48
C GLU A 323 11.34 -5.89 22.39
N VAL A 324 12.08 -5.83 21.29
CA VAL A 324 13.05 -4.75 21.06
C VAL A 324 12.36 -3.63 20.30
N ALA A 325 12.41 -2.40 20.81
CA ALA A 325 12.01 -1.22 20.05
C ALA A 325 12.72 -1.22 18.69
N ASP A 326 11.99 -0.96 17.61
CA ASP A 326 12.45 -1.09 16.22
C ASP A 326 12.83 -2.52 15.78
N SER A 327 12.24 -3.55 16.41
CA SER A 327 12.44 -4.93 15.98
C SER A 327 12.06 -5.09 14.51
N THR A 328 13.01 -5.60 13.74
CA THR A 328 12.82 -5.96 12.33
C THR A 328 12.57 -7.46 12.16
N VAL A 329 12.30 -8.16 13.26
CA VAL A 329 12.06 -9.59 13.30
C VAL A 329 10.69 -9.89 13.90
N ILE A 330 9.89 -10.65 13.17
CA ILE A 330 8.53 -11.02 13.54
C ILE A 330 8.49 -12.50 13.96
N SER A 331 7.63 -12.85 14.92
CA SER A 331 7.41 -14.23 15.41
C SER A 331 6.26 -14.90 14.65
N PRO A 332 6.53 -15.89 13.78
CA PRO A 332 5.47 -16.62 13.08
C PRO A 332 4.44 -17.27 14.01
N ARG A 333 4.89 -17.72 15.19
CA ARG A 333 4.05 -18.34 16.22
C ARG A 333 3.08 -17.31 16.82
N ASP A 334 3.56 -16.10 17.12
CA ASP A 334 2.71 -15.04 17.66
C ASP A 334 1.73 -14.52 16.61
N ILE A 335 2.15 -14.41 15.34
CA ILE A 335 1.20 -14.12 14.26
C ILE A 335 0.06 -15.15 14.28
N PHE A 336 0.39 -16.45 14.21
CA PHE A 336 -0.62 -17.51 14.20
C PHE A 336 -1.57 -17.44 15.41
N ARG A 337 -1.02 -17.20 16.61
CA ARG A 337 -1.77 -17.11 17.86
C ARG A 337 -2.69 -15.89 17.90
N VAL A 338 -2.15 -14.70 17.67
CA VAL A 338 -2.86 -13.43 17.86
C VAL A 338 -3.89 -13.19 16.75
N THR A 339 -3.60 -13.64 15.54
CA THR A 339 -4.46 -13.42 14.36
C THR A 339 -5.38 -14.61 14.06
N ALA A 340 -5.50 -15.55 15.01
CA ALA A 340 -6.34 -16.73 14.87
C ALA A 340 -7.81 -16.34 14.56
N GLY A 341 -8.29 -16.79 13.40
CA GLY A 341 -9.64 -16.50 12.89
C GLY A 341 -9.76 -15.21 12.07
N PHE A 342 -8.72 -14.38 11.95
CA PHE A 342 -8.79 -13.15 11.14
C PHE A 342 -9.16 -13.45 9.69
N GLN A 343 -8.56 -14.48 9.10
CA GLN A 343 -8.87 -14.88 7.72
C GLN A 343 -10.34 -15.25 7.55
N ALA A 344 -10.95 -15.96 8.51
CA ALA A 344 -12.36 -16.32 8.45
C ALA A 344 -13.28 -15.10 8.58
N VAL A 345 -12.97 -14.18 9.49
CA VAL A 345 -13.68 -12.89 9.64
C VAL A 345 -13.59 -12.08 8.36
N GLU A 346 -12.39 -11.96 7.79
CA GLU A 346 -12.14 -11.20 6.57
C GLU A 346 -12.88 -11.81 5.36
N THR A 347 -12.88 -13.15 5.24
CA THR A 347 -13.70 -13.85 4.23
C THR A 347 -15.18 -13.52 4.37
N GLY A 348 -15.72 -13.45 5.59
CA GLY A 348 -17.10 -13.02 5.82
C GLY A 348 -17.37 -11.57 5.36
N PHE A 349 -16.43 -10.64 5.56
CA PHE A 349 -16.55 -9.27 5.05
C PHE A 349 -16.56 -9.24 3.52
N PHE A 350 -15.71 -10.05 2.90
CA PHE A 350 -15.66 -10.18 1.45
C PHE A 350 -16.98 -10.75 0.90
N ASP A 351 -17.52 -11.81 1.51
CA ASP A 351 -18.77 -12.45 1.07
C ASP A 351 -19.96 -11.49 1.16
N LEU A 352 -20.09 -10.78 2.28
CA LEU A 352 -21.12 -9.74 2.45
C LEU A 352 -20.99 -8.63 1.40
N THR A 353 -19.75 -8.23 1.09
CA THR A 353 -19.48 -7.18 0.12
C THR A 353 -19.80 -7.61 -1.30
N ASP A 354 -19.38 -8.82 -1.70
CA ASP A 354 -19.66 -9.36 -3.03
C ASP A 354 -21.17 -9.54 -3.25
N GLN A 355 -21.89 -10.05 -2.24
CA GLN A 355 -23.35 -10.15 -2.30
C GLN A 355 -24.00 -8.77 -2.45
N ALA A 356 -23.60 -7.80 -1.62
CA ALA A 356 -24.17 -6.46 -1.67
C ALA A 356 -23.89 -5.75 -3.00
N LEU A 357 -22.67 -5.85 -3.54
CA LEU A 357 -22.31 -5.31 -4.85
C LEU A 357 -23.11 -5.97 -5.98
N ALA A 358 -23.34 -7.28 -5.92
CA ALA A 358 -24.19 -7.97 -6.89
C ALA A 358 -25.64 -7.45 -6.84
N GLU A 359 -26.18 -7.21 -5.66
CA GLU A 359 -27.52 -6.63 -5.49
C GLU A 359 -27.60 -5.16 -5.95
N TRP A 360 -26.59 -4.35 -5.62
CA TRP A 360 -26.55 -2.92 -5.98
C TRP A 360 -26.35 -2.69 -7.47
N ARG A 361 -25.66 -3.58 -8.20
CA ARG A 361 -25.58 -3.51 -9.66
C ARG A 361 -26.95 -3.61 -10.34
N LEU A 362 -27.97 -4.13 -9.64
CA LEU A 362 -29.34 -4.25 -10.14
C LEU A 362 -30.26 -3.09 -9.69
N ARG A 363 -29.78 -2.14 -8.87
CA ARG A 363 -30.60 -1.09 -8.25
C ARG A 363 -29.92 0.29 -8.31
N TYR A 364 -30.70 1.36 -8.30
CA TYR A 364 -30.18 2.73 -8.37
C TYR A 364 -29.85 3.36 -7.00
N ASP A 365 -30.46 2.90 -5.90
CA ASP A 365 -30.22 3.43 -4.54
C ASP A 365 -29.20 2.56 -3.77
N TYR A 366 -27.92 2.67 -4.17
CA TYR A 366 -26.82 1.90 -3.57
C TYR A 366 -26.03 2.66 -2.50
N ALA A 367 -25.99 4.00 -2.54
CA ALA A 367 -25.11 4.79 -1.67
C ALA A 367 -25.42 4.61 -0.17
N ARG A 368 -26.70 4.60 0.21
CA ARG A 368 -27.12 4.35 1.60
C ARG A 368 -26.82 2.91 2.03
N GLY A 369 -26.91 1.95 1.11
CA GLY A 369 -26.52 0.56 1.34
C GLY A 369 -25.02 0.44 1.60
N MET A 370 -24.21 1.09 0.77
CA MET A 370 -22.75 1.15 0.90
C MET A 370 -22.34 1.75 2.24
N GLU A 371 -22.92 2.89 2.62
CA GLU A 371 -22.62 3.53 3.91
C GLU A 371 -22.92 2.61 5.09
N ARG A 372 -24.08 1.94 5.09
CA ARG A 372 -24.46 0.99 6.15
C ARG A 372 -23.50 -0.20 6.21
N LEU A 373 -23.17 -0.80 5.08
CA LEU A 373 -22.28 -1.96 5.03
C LEU A 373 -20.85 -1.59 5.39
N GLN A 374 -20.35 -0.45 4.89
CA GLN A 374 -19.04 0.11 5.22
C GLN A 374 -18.91 0.28 6.74
N ASN A 375 -19.87 0.96 7.38
CA ASN A 375 -19.85 1.20 8.81
C ASN A 375 -20.00 -0.09 9.64
N LEU A 376 -20.81 -1.05 9.17
CA LEU A 376 -20.96 -2.36 9.80
C LEU A 376 -19.65 -3.16 9.79
N ILE A 377 -18.99 -3.27 8.63
CA ILE A 377 -17.72 -4.00 8.49
C ILE A 377 -16.64 -3.31 9.32
N GLN A 378 -16.52 -1.98 9.25
CA GLN A 378 -15.53 -1.25 10.04
C GLN A 378 -15.73 -1.43 11.56
N THR A 379 -16.97 -1.35 12.03
CA THR A 379 -17.28 -1.53 13.46
C THR A 379 -16.98 -2.97 13.89
N THR A 380 -17.35 -3.95 13.09
CA THR A 380 -17.07 -5.37 13.36
C THR A 380 -15.57 -5.63 13.40
N ALA A 381 -14.82 -5.14 12.41
CA ALA A 381 -13.37 -5.28 12.35
C ALA A 381 -12.69 -4.65 13.58
N TYR A 382 -13.08 -3.43 13.95
CA TYR A 382 -12.56 -2.75 15.13
C TYR A 382 -12.84 -3.52 16.43
N ASN A 383 -14.05 -4.06 16.58
CA ASN A 383 -14.42 -4.87 17.75
C ASN A 383 -13.60 -6.16 17.83
N VAL A 384 -13.37 -6.84 16.71
CA VAL A 384 -12.52 -8.04 16.65
C VAL A 384 -11.08 -7.71 17.05
N LEU A 385 -10.50 -6.65 16.47
CA LEU A 385 -9.13 -6.21 16.77
C LEU A 385 -8.96 -5.82 18.25
N THR A 386 -9.89 -5.04 18.81
CA THR A 386 -9.82 -4.60 20.21
C THR A 386 -10.08 -5.72 21.22
N TYR A 387 -10.94 -6.67 20.90
CA TYR A 387 -11.13 -7.87 21.72
C TYR A 387 -9.85 -8.72 21.75
N ARG A 388 -9.23 -8.92 20.58
CA ARG A 388 -8.02 -9.73 20.43
C ARG A 388 -6.82 -9.11 21.12
N SER A 389 -6.63 -7.79 21.03
CA SER A 389 -5.50 -7.13 21.68
C SER A 389 -5.53 -7.31 23.20
N LYS A 390 -6.73 -7.22 23.82
CA LYS A 390 -6.91 -7.39 25.27
C LYS A 390 -6.77 -8.83 25.74
N ALA A 391 -7.26 -9.80 24.96
CA ALA A 391 -7.20 -11.21 25.34
C ALA A 391 -5.76 -11.71 25.49
N VAL A 392 -4.84 -11.16 24.70
CA VAL A 392 -3.42 -11.51 24.74
C VAL A 392 -2.70 -10.83 25.91
N GLU A 393 -3.06 -9.61 26.29
CA GLU A 393 -2.51 -8.92 27.47
C GLU A 393 -2.87 -9.61 28.80
N SER A 394 -3.94 -10.41 28.82
CA SER A 394 -4.43 -11.13 30.01
C SER A 394 -3.84 -12.54 30.20
N GLN A 395 -2.98 -12.99 29.27
CA GLN A 395 -2.28 -14.28 29.31
C GLN A 395 -0.80 -14.05 29.58
#